data_AF-A0A1V6HSY7-F1
#
_entry.id   AF-A0A1V6HSY7-F1
#
_cell.length_a   1.000
_cell.length_b   1.000
_cell.length_c   1.000
_cell.angle_alpha   90.00
_cell.angle_beta   90.00
_cell.angle_gamma   90.00
#
_symmetry.space_group_name_H-M   'P 1'
#
loop_
_entity.id
_entity.type
_entity.pdbx_description
1 polymer ?
#
loop_
_entity_poly.entity_id
_entity_poly.type
_entity_poly.pdbx_seq_one_letter_code
_entity_poly.pdbx_strand_id
1 'polypeptide(L)'
;MGSEFLPYVAIIITIVVAVGIALAILVLNAVLGPKRPSEAKMGPFECGSDVVDTPRKRINVRFYAVAIFFVVFDIEALFLIPIAVAYRDLLQPQHLGVFALFALLLFIGVLAIGLWYVWGKGALDWAFDALTSSAARSDANE
;
A
#
# COMPACT_ATOMS: atom_id res chain seq x y z
N MET A 1 -1.87 -17.55 -36.34
CA MET A 1 -1.33 -16.26 -35.86
C MET A 1 -2.40 -15.47 -35.07
N GLY A 2 -3.22 -16.13 -34.23
CA GLY A 2 -4.33 -15.48 -33.52
C GLY A 2 -4.66 -16.07 -32.14
N SER A 3 -4.12 -17.24 -31.80
CA SER A 3 -4.30 -17.89 -30.49
C SER A 3 -3.50 -17.22 -29.37
N GLU A 4 -2.34 -16.64 -29.67
CA GLU A 4 -1.45 -15.98 -28.70
C GLU A 4 -2.08 -14.73 -28.04
N PHE A 5 -3.06 -14.11 -28.71
CA PHE A 5 -3.75 -12.91 -28.20
C PHE A 5 -4.99 -13.25 -27.37
N LEU A 6 -5.50 -14.47 -27.45
CA LEU A 6 -6.70 -14.90 -26.73
C LEU A 6 -6.61 -14.70 -25.21
N PRO A 7 -5.47 -15.00 -24.53
CA PRO A 7 -5.34 -14.77 -23.09
C PRO A 7 -5.48 -13.29 -22.73
N TYR A 8 -4.87 -12.39 -23.51
CA TYR A 8 -4.96 -10.95 -23.28
C TYR A 8 -6.37 -10.43 -23.49
N VAL A 9 -7.06 -10.90 -24.52
CA VAL A 9 -8.46 -10.57 -24.76
C VAL A 9 -9.36 -11.08 -23.62
N ALA A 10 -9.13 -12.30 -23.12
CA ALA A 10 -9.85 -12.85 -21.97
C ALA A 10 -9.64 -12.04 -20.69
N ILE A 11 -8.42 -11.57 -20.43
CA ILE A 11 -8.11 -10.68 -19.29
C ILE A 11 -8.89 -9.37 -19.41
N ILE A 12 -8.84 -8.73 -20.59
CA ILE A 12 -9.55 -7.45 -20.82
C ILE A 12 -11.06 -7.62 -20.63
N ILE A 13 -11.65 -8.68 -21.21
CA ILE A 13 -13.08 -8.98 -21.04
C ILE A 13 -13.41 -9.17 -19.56
N THR A 14 -12.57 -9.89 -18.81
CA THR A 14 -12.79 -10.13 -17.38
C THR A 14 -12.78 -8.83 -16.59
N ILE A 15 -11.82 -7.94 -16.86
CA ILE A 15 -11.75 -6.61 -16.22
C ILE A 15 -13.00 -5.80 -16.56
N VAL A 16 -13.42 -5.77 -17.84
CA VAL A 16 -14.61 -5.03 -18.28
C VAL A 16 -15.87 -5.56 -17.60
N VAL A 17 -16.05 -6.88 -17.50
CA VAL A 17 -17.19 -7.49 -16.83
C VAL A 17 -17.17 -7.17 -15.33
N ALA A 18 -16.01 -7.29 -14.67
CA ALA A 18 -15.87 -6.98 -13.24
C ALA A 18 -16.22 -5.51 -12.94
N VAL A 19 -15.67 -4.58 -13.70
CA VAL A 19 -15.99 -3.15 -13.59
C VAL A 19 -17.47 -2.90 -13.92
N GLY A 20 -17.99 -3.54 -14.97
CA GLY A 20 -19.39 -3.42 -15.38
C GLY A 20 -20.36 -3.87 -14.29
N ILE A 21 -20.09 -4.99 -13.63
CA ILE A 21 -20.88 -5.48 -12.50
C ILE A 21 -20.80 -4.51 -11.32
N ALA A 22 -19.60 -4.05 -10.96
CA ALA A 22 -19.43 -3.08 -9.87
C ALA A 22 -20.22 -1.79 -10.11
N LEU A 23 -20.15 -1.25 -11.33
CA LEU A 23 -20.91 -0.07 -11.74
C LEU A 23 -22.43 -0.35 -11.78
N ALA A 24 -22.84 -1.51 -12.28
CA ALA A 24 -24.25 -1.89 -12.32
C ALA A 24 -24.85 -1.94 -10.92
N ILE A 25 -24.14 -2.53 -9.95
CA ILE A 25 -24.57 -2.57 -8.54
C ILE A 25 -24.63 -1.16 -7.96
N LEU A 26 -23.62 -0.32 -8.22
CA LEU A 26 -23.59 1.06 -7.74
C LEU A 26 -24.77 1.88 -8.29
N VAL A 27 -25.05 1.78 -9.60
CA VAL A 27 -26.18 2.45 -10.24
C VAL A 27 -27.51 1.91 -9.71
N LEU A 28 -27.63 0.59 -9.56
CA LEU A 28 -28.83 -0.04 -9.03
C LEU A 28 -29.11 0.44 -7.60
N ASN A 29 -28.09 0.52 -6.76
CA ASN A 29 -28.21 1.07 -5.40
C ASN A 29 -28.59 2.57 -5.42
N ALA A 30 -27.99 3.37 -6.29
CA ALA A 30 -28.28 4.80 -6.41
C ALA A 30 -29.69 5.10 -6.95
N VAL A 31 -30.25 4.20 -7.77
CA VAL A 31 -31.60 4.35 -8.36
C VAL A 31 -32.69 3.78 -7.45
N LEU A 32 -32.52 2.57 -6.92
CA LEU A 32 -33.54 1.92 -6.09
C LEU A 32 -33.44 2.27 -4.59
N GLY A 33 -32.30 2.81 -4.14
CA GLY A 33 -32.08 3.14 -2.74
C GLY A 33 -32.98 4.29 -2.25
N PRO A 34 -33.56 4.20 -1.04
CA PRO A 34 -34.38 5.27 -0.48
C PRO A 34 -33.53 6.53 -0.22
N LYS A 35 -33.85 7.61 -0.93
CA LYS A 35 -33.16 8.90 -0.81
C LYS A 35 -33.78 9.74 0.31
N ARG A 36 -33.22 9.65 1.51
CA ARG A 36 -33.58 10.49 2.67
C ARG A 36 -32.33 11.24 3.17
N PRO A 37 -31.92 12.32 2.49
CA PRO A 37 -30.84 13.18 2.98
C PRO A 37 -31.33 13.98 4.19
N SER A 38 -30.51 14.05 5.23
CA SER A 38 -30.69 14.95 6.37
C SER A 38 -29.33 15.54 6.74
N GLU A 39 -29.29 16.74 7.29
CA GLU A 39 -28.03 17.40 7.67
C GLU A 39 -27.20 16.53 8.63
N ALA A 40 -27.86 15.91 9.62
CA ALA A 40 -27.22 14.97 10.55
C ALA A 40 -26.68 13.69 9.88
N LYS A 41 -27.23 13.25 8.74
CA LYS A 41 -26.76 12.05 8.01
C LYS A 41 -25.62 12.38 7.05
N MET A 42 -25.57 13.62 6.56
CA MET A 42 -24.57 14.10 5.60
C MET A 42 -23.34 14.72 6.29
N GLY A 43 -23.45 15.05 7.57
CA GLY A 43 -22.33 15.52 8.40
C GLY A 43 -21.37 14.39 8.80
N PRO A 44 -20.09 14.71 9.07
CA PRO A 44 -19.16 13.75 9.67
C PRO A 44 -19.66 13.28 11.05
N PHE A 45 -19.42 12.01 11.35
CA PHE A 45 -19.85 11.43 12.62
C PHE A 45 -18.85 11.76 13.73
N GLU A 46 -19.26 12.57 14.71
CA GLU A 46 -18.42 12.95 15.85
C GLU A 46 -19.20 12.94 17.18
N CYS A 47 -19.97 11.86 17.44
CA CYS A 47 -20.70 11.67 18.71
C CYS A 47 -21.61 12.86 19.14
N GLY A 48 -22.07 13.67 18.20
CA GLY A 48 -22.99 14.80 18.46
C GLY A 48 -22.34 16.17 18.66
N SER A 49 -21.01 16.30 18.49
CA SER A 49 -20.36 17.61 18.38
C SER A 49 -20.10 17.97 16.91
N ASP A 50 -20.18 19.26 16.59
CA ASP A 50 -19.74 19.75 15.28
C ASP A 50 -18.22 19.59 15.13
N VAL A 51 -17.77 19.25 13.92
CA VAL A 51 -16.34 19.15 13.61
C VAL A 51 -15.71 20.54 13.65
N VAL A 52 -15.18 20.92 14.81
CA VAL A 52 -14.55 22.25 15.01
C VAL A 52 -13.07 22.22 14.61
N ASP A 53 -12.50 21.05 14.30
CA ASP A 53 -11.07 20.91 14.03
C ASP A 53 -10.71 21.17 12.56
N THR A 54 -9.54 21.76 12.34
CA THR A 54 -9.07 22.11 11.00
C THR A 54 -8.60 20.83 10.28
N PRO A 55 -9.03 20.54 9.04
CA PRO A 55 -8.63 19.33 8.29
C PRO A 55 -7.12 19.18 8.03
N ARG A 56 -6.31 20.19 8.38
CA ARG A 56 -4.87 20.28 8.12
C ARG A 56 -4.03 20.01 9.36
N LYS A 57 -4.44 19.04 10.19
CA LYS A 57 -3.62 18.58 11.30
C LYS A 57 -2.36 17.90 10.77
N ARG A 58 -1.22 18.18 11.40
CA ARG A 58 0.05 17.54 11.04
C ARG A 58 -0.05 16.05 11.38
N ILE A 59 -0.10 15.22 10.34
CA ILE A 59 -0.01 13.76 10.48
C ILE A 59 1.46 13.41 10.76
N ASN A 60 1.69 12.34 11.52
CA ASN A 60 3.03 11.90 11.91
C ASN A 60 3.92 11.62 10.68
N VAL A 61 5.16 12.13 10.68
CA VAL A 61 6.15 11.92 9.60
C VAL A 61 6.46 10.44 9.37
N ARG A 62 6.22 9.57 10.36
CA ARG A 62 6.41 8.12 10.26
C ARG A 62 5.66 7.48 9.07
N PHE A 63 4.47 7.96 8.71
CA PHE A 63 3.74 7.46 7.54
C PHE A 63 4.48 7.74 6.22
N TYR A 64 5.14 8.89 6.13
CA TYR A 64 5.95 9.26 4.97
C TYR A 64 7.21 8.40 4.85
N ALA A 65 7.86 8.08 5.98
CA ALA A 65 9.02 7.20 6.00
C ALA A 65 8.68 5.79 5.49
N VAL A 66 7.55 5.22 5.91
CA VAL A 66 7.06 3.91 5.42
C VAL A 66 6.75 3.99 3.91
N ALA A 67 6.12 5.07 3.44
CA ALA A 67 5.81 5.23 2.02
C ALA A 67 7.06 5.30 1.13
N ILE A 68 8.08 6.08 1.51
CA ILE A 68 9.35 6.12 0.75
C ILE A 68 10.01 4.74 0.75
N PHE A 69 10.08 4.07 1.90
CA PHE A 69 10.68 2.74 1.99
C PHE A 69 9.96 1.74 1.07
N PHE A 70 8.62 1.77 1.04
CA PHE A 70 7.82 0.95 0.14
C PHE A 70 8.16 1.22 -1.33
N VAL A 71 8.27 2.48 -1.74
CA VAL A 71 8.60 2.85 -3.13
C VAL A 71 10.00 2.35 -3.53
N VAL A 72 11.00 2.51 -2.66
CA VAL A 72 12.35 2.03 -2.92
C VAL A 72 12.37 0.50 -3.02
N PHE A 73 11.72 -0.19 -2.08
CA PHE A 73 11.59 -1.65 -2.10
C PHE A 73 10.86 -2.17 -3.35
N ASP A 74 9.80 -1.49 -3.80
CA ASP A 74 9.02 -1.88 -4.98
C ASP A 74 9.84 -1.71 -6.28
N ILE A 75 10.58 -0.61 -6.40
CA ILE A 75 11.52 -0.40 -7.52
C ILE A 75 12.59 -1.49 -7.53
N GLU A 76 13.07 -1.90 -6.37
CA GLU A 76 14.03 -2.99 -6.28
C GLU A 76 13.43 -4.34 -6.71
N ALA A 77 12.21 -4.66 -6.27
CA ALA A 77 11.50 -5.86 -6.74
C ALA A 77 11.34 -5.88 -8.27
N LEU A 78 11.09 -4.72 -8.89
CA LEU A 78 11.03 -4.60 -10.35
C LEU A 78 12.34 -5.02 -11.03
N PHE A 79 13.50 -4.69 -10.45
CA PHE A 79 14.80 -5.12 -10.97
C PHE A 79 15.09 -6.61 -10.76
N LEU A 80 14.48 -7.22 -9.74
CA LEU A 80 14.62 -8.65 -9.49
C LEU A 80 13.90 -9.51 -10.54
N ILE A 81 12.79 -9.04 -11.11
CA ILE A 81 11.99 -9.82 -12.07
C ILE A 81 12.80 -10.22 -13.31
N PRO A 82 13.48 -9.31 -14.04
CA PRO A 82 14.29 -9.68 -15.20
C PRO A 82 15.41 -10.67 -14.86
N ILE A 83 16.10 -10.44 -13.73
CA ILE A 83 17.19 -11.32 -13.27
C ILE A 83 16.63 -12.72 -12.95
N ALA A 84 15.47 -12.81 -12.30
CA ALA A 84 14.83 -14.07 -11.96
C ALA A 84 14.36 -14.85 -13.19
N VAL A 85 13.81 -14.17 -14.21
CA VAL A 85 13.39 -14.80 -15.47
C VAL A 85 14.60 -15.28 -16.28
N ALA A 86 15.65 -14.46 -16.38
CA ALA A 86 16.86 -14.79 -17.12
C ALA A 86 17.80 -15.75 -16.37
N TYR A 87 17.54 -16.02 -15.08
CA TYR A 87 18.43 -16.83 -14.23
C TYR A 87 18.70 -18.23 -14.80
N ARG A 88 17.72 -18.85 -15.46
CA ARG A 88 17.88 -20.17 -16.08
C ARG A 88 18.86 -20.16 -17.25
N ASP A 89 18.85 -19.09 -18.05
CA ASP A 89 19.75 -18.93 -19.18
C ASP A 89 21.18 -18.59 -18.70
N LEU A 90 21.29 -17.89 -17.57
CA LEU A 90 22.55 -17.53 -16.92
C LEU A 90 23.26 -18.72 -16.23
N LEU A 91 22.57 -19.85 -16.01
CA LEU A 91 23.14 -21.06 -15.38
C LEU A 91 23.89 -21.99 -16.33
N GLN A 92 23.95 -21.69 -17.64
CA GLN A 92 24.72 -22.50 -18.57
C GLN A 92 26.20 -22.56 -18.16
N PRO A 93 26.88 -23.72 -18.33
CA PRO A 93 28.18 -24.04 -17.72
C PRO A 93 29.35 -23.11 -18.10
N GLN A 94 29.13 -22.13 -18.96
CA GLN A 94 30.13 -21.18 -19.45
C GLN A 94 29.89 -19.74 -18.96
N HIS A 95 28.79 -19.43 -18.24
CA HIS A 95 28.36 -18.05 -17.96
C HIS A 95 28.06 -17.76 -16.47
N LEU A 96 27.94 -16.46 -16.19
CA LEU A 96 28.01 -15.72 -14.92
C LEU A 96 27.01 -16.09 -13.79
N GLY A 97 26.53 -17.34 -13.70
CA GLY A 97 25.51 -17.74 -12.71
C GLY A 97 25.87 -17.43 -11.25
N VAL A 98 27.14 -17.64 -10.86
CA VAL A 98 27.63 -17.28 -9.51
C VAL A 98 27.62 -15.77 -9.30
N PHE A 99 28.01 -14.99 -10.31
CA PHE A 99 27.99 -13.53 -10.24
C PHE A 99 26.55 -12.99 -10.15
N ALA A 100 25.61 -13.54 -10.92
CA ALA A 100 24.20 -13.18 -10.84
C ALA A 100 23.60 -13.51 -9.47
N LEU A 101 23.98 -14.63 -8.86
CA LEU A 101 23.59 -14.99 -7.49
C LEU A 101 24.13 -13.98 -6.47
N PHE A 102 25.41 -13.60 -6.57
CA PHE A 102 25.98 -12.58 -5.68
C PHE A 102 25.33 -11.21 -5.89
N ALA A 103 25.05 -10.82 -7.12
CA ALA A 103 24.33 -9.59 -7.42
C ALA A 103 22.93 -9.60 -6.79
N LEU A 104 22.20 -10.72 -6.89
CA LEU A 104 20.88 -10.90 -6.28
C LEU A 104 20.94 -10.78 -4.75
N LEU A 105 21.91 -11.47 -4.12
CA LEU A 105 22.10 -11.44 -2.67
C LEU A 105 22.52 -10.05 -2.18
N LEU A 106 23.37 -9.35 -2.92
CA LEU A 106 23.76 -7.98 -2.62
C LEU A 106 22.54 -7.05 -2.68
N PHE A 107 21.72 -7.17 -3.72
CA PHE A 107 20.53 -6.35 -3.92
C PHE A 107 19.54 -6.51 -2.75
N ILE A 108 19.20 -7.75 -2.41
CA ILE A 108 18.35 -8.05 -1.25
C ILE A 108 19.01 -7.62 0.07
N GLY A 109 20.34 -7.77 0.18
CA GLY A 109 21.12 -7.40 1.36
C GLY A 109 21.09 -5.90 1.66
N VAL A 110 21.12 -5.05 0.64
CA VAL A 110 21.01 -3.58 0.81
C VAL A 110 19.66 -3.21 1.43
N LEU A 111 18.56 -3.81 0.97
CA LEU A 111 17.24 -3.61 1.56
C LEU A 111 17.15 -4.13 2.99
N ALA A 112 17.71 -5.31 3.25
CA ALA A 112 17.71 -5.89 4.59
C ALA A 112 18.41 -4.95 5.60
N ILE A 113 19.52 -4.33 5.20
CA ILE A 113 20.22 -3.32 6.01
C ILE A 113 19.38 -2.06 6.19
N GLY A 114 18.74 -1.57 5.11
CA GLY A 114 17.84 -0.41 5.16
C GLY A 114 16.66 -0.63 6.11
N LEU A 115 16.01 -1.79 6.03
CA LEU A 115 14.92 -2.18 6.91
C LEU A 115 15.38 -2.32 8.36
N TRP A 116 16.52 -2.98 8.59
CA TRP A 116 17.11 -3.11 9.92
C TRP A 116 17.40 -1.75 10.55
N TYR A 117 17.94 -0.80 9.79
CA TYR A 117 18.19 0.57 10.26
C TYR A 117 16.89 1.31 10.64
N VAL A 118 15.87 1.25 9.78
CA VAL A 118 14.58 1.90 10.00
C VAL A 118 13.87 1.31 11.22
N TRP A 119 13.98 -0.01 11.40
CA TRP A 119 13.49 -0.73 12.57
C TRP A 119 14.23 -0.27 13.84
N GLY A 120 15.55 -0.25 13.82
CA GLY A 120 16.35 0.21 14.97
C GLY A 120 16.09 1.67 15.36
N LYS A 121 15.63 2.51 14.42
CA LYS A 121 15.22 3.90 14.69
C LYS A 121 13.79 4.06 15.22
N GLY A 122 13.04 2.97 15.40
CA GLY A 122 11.66 3.03 15.90
C GLY A 122 10.72 3.78 14.94
N ALA A 123 11.08 3.91 13.65
CA ALA A 123 10.19 4.51 12.66
C ALA A 123 8.95 3.63 12.41
N LEU A 124 9.09 2.33 12.71
CA LEU A 124 8.03 1.33 12.73
C LEU A 124 7.36 1.18 14.10
N ASP A 125 7.78 1.91 15.14
CA ASP A 125 7.10 1.87 16.43
C ASP A 125 5.90 2.81 16.39
N TRP A 126 4.73 2.20 16.60
CA TRP A 126 3.48 2.92 16.59
C TRP A 126 3.34 3.41 18.03
N ALA A 127 3.57 4.71 18.24
CA ALA A 127 3.38 5.31 19.55
C ALA A 127 1.88 5.25 19.90
N PHE A 128 1.46 4.14 20.50
CA PHE A 128 0.27 4.07 21.33
C PHE A 128 0.38 5.07 22.51
N ASP A 129 1.60 5.53 22.81
CA ASP A 129 1.96 6.50 23.84
C ASP A 129 1.32 7.89 23.68
N ALA A 130 0.89 8.24 22.46
CA ALA A 130 0.17 9.50 22.23
C ALA A 130 -1.22 9.51 22.89
N LEU A 131 -1.84 8.34 23.07
CA LEU A 131 -3.13 8.21 23.76
C LEU A 131 -2.96 8.13 25.29
N THR A 132 -1.89 7.49 25.77
CA THR A 132 -1.62 7.38 27.22
C THR A 132 -1.14 8.70 27.82
N SER A 133 -0.34 9.51 27.10
CA SER A 133 0.14 10.82 27.59
C SER A 133 -0.95 11.90 27.63
N SER A 134 -2.00 11.79 26.81
CA SER A 134 -3.17 12.68 26.87
C SER A 134 -4.12 12.29 28.00
N ALA A 135 -4.36 10.99 28.22
CA ALA A 135 -5.17 10.50 29.34
C ALA A 135 -4.52 10.85 30.68
N ALA A 136 -3.22 10.60 30.84
CA ALA A 136 -2.47 10.91 32.06
C ALA A 136 -2.37 12.43 32.38
N ARG A 137 -2.52 13.30 31.37
CA ARG A 137 -2.51 14.76 31.56
C ARG A 137 -3.89 15.32 31.94
N SER A 138 -4.97 14.60 31.61
CA SER A 138 -6.34 14.94 32.04
C SER A 138 -6.50 14.66 33.54
N ASP A 139 -6.09 13.47 33.98
CA ASP A 139 -6.20 13.03 35.38
C ASP A 139 -5.28 13.79 36.36
N ALA A 140 -4.26 14.48 35.85
CA ALA A 140 -3.35 15.30 36.65
C ALA A 140 -3.83 16.75 36.84
N ASN A 141 -4.88 17.16 36.11
CA ASN A 141 -5.47 18.49 36.16
C ASN A 141 -6.90 18.50 36.76
N GLU A 142 -7.39 17.37 37.25
CA GLU A 142 -8.51 17.24 38.20
C GLU A 142 -7.99 17.12 39.64
#